data_AF-A0A3E0MP30-F1
#
_entry.id   AF-A0A3E0MP30-F1
#
_cell.length_a   1.000
_cell.length_b   1.000
_cell.length_c   1.000
_cell.angle_alpha   90.00
_cell.angle_beta   90.00
_cell.angle_gamma   90.00
#
_symmetry.space_group_name_H-M   'P 1'
#
loop_
_entity.id
_entity.type
_entity.pdbx_description
1 polymer ?
#
loop_
_entity_poly.entity_id
_entity_poly.type
_entity_poly.pdbx_seq_one_letter_code
_entity_poly.pdbx_strand_id
1 'polypeptide(L)'
;MTLRTIDGKEVSKICLGTMTWGQQNTEAEAHEQISYALDRGINMLDAAEMYPVPPRAETQGRTEEYIGTWFKKTGLRDKYILATKAAGPNPEFHYLRGGPRFTREQLMEAVDGSLRRLQTDCIDLYQLHWPDRYTNFFGQRGYL
;
A
#
# COMPACT_ATOMS: atom_id res chain seq x y z
N MET A 1 12.96 -10.84 16.25
CA MET A 1 12.19 -9.58 16.18
C MET A 1 11.38 -9.42 17.46
N THR A 2 11.21 -8.18 17.97
CA THR A 2 10.24 -7.90 19.06
C THR A 2 8.89 -7.53 18.45
N LEU A 3 7.82 -8.17 18.95
CA LEU A 3 6.45 -7.91 18.52
C LEU A 3 5.71 -7.04 19.53
N ARG A 4 4.67 -6.34 19.06
CA ARG A 4 3.72 -5.60 19.88
C ARG A 4 2.30 -5.95 19.43
N THR A 5 1.42 -6.16 20.40
CA THR A 5 0.00 -6.33 20.12
C THR A 5 -0.64 -4.99 19.76
N ILE A 6 -1.26 -4.91 18.58
CA ILE A 6 -2.11 -3.80 18.15
C ILE A 6 -3.43 -4.40 17.69
N ASP A 7 -4.53 -4.04 18.35
CA ASP A 7 -5.88 -4.53 18.03
C ASP A 7 -5.94 -6.08 17.86
N GLY A 8 -5.30 -6.81 18.78
CA GLY A 8 -5.26 -8.27 18.76
C GLY A 8 -4.30 -8.91 17.75
N LYS A 9 -3.54 -8.13 16.97
CA LYS A 9 -2.50 -8.63 16.05
C LYS A 9 -1.10 -8.40 16.61
N GLU A 10 -0.24 -9.41 16.50
CA GLU A 10 1.18 -9.29 16.85
C GLU A 10 1.96 -8.66 15.69
N VAL A 11 2.43 -7.42 15.86
CA VAL A 11 3.07 -6.64 14.81
C VAL A 11 4.54 -6.40 15.12
N SER A 12 5.42 -6.56 14.14
CA SER A 12 6.83 -6.22 14.28
C SER A 12 7.02 -4.73 14.54
N LYS A 13 7.98 -4.38 15.41
CA LYS A 13 8.30 -2.96 15.72
C LYS A 13 8.74 -2.15 14.48
N ILE A 14 9.22 -2.82 13.44
CA ILE A 14 9.59 -2.24 12.14
C ILE A 14 8.58 -2.73 11.11
N CYS A 15 8.11 -1.84 10.24
CA CYS A 15 7.29 -2.15 9.07
C CYS A 15 8.14 -1.98 7.80
N LEU A 16 7.97 -2.86 6.81
CA LEU A 16 8.58 -2.71 5.49
C LEU A 16 7.70 -1.80 4.63
N GLY A 17 8.15 -0.56 4.43
CA GLY A 17 7.55 0.38 3.47
C GLY A 17 8.00 0.08 2.04
N THR A 18 7.10 0.30 1.07
CA THR A 18 7.23 -0.31 -0.28
C THR A 18 7.16 0.69 -1.45
N MET A 19 7.08 1.99 -1.18
CA MET A 19 6.73 3.02 -2.17
C MET A 19 7.68 3.16 -3.38
N THR A 20 8.86 2.53 -3.37
CA THR A 20 9.84 2.62 -4.47
C THR A 20 9.69 1.48 -5.50
N TRP A 21 8.91 0.46 -5.20
CA TRP A 21 8.77 -0.77 -5.97
C TRP A 21 7.91 -0.56 -7.22
N GLY A 22 8.50 -0.72 -8.40
CA GLY A 22 7.87 -0.44 -9.69
C GLY A 22 8.32 0.89 -10.32
N GLN A 23 9.19 1.63 -9.62
CA GLN A 23 9.83 2.86 -10.11
C GLN A 23 11.36 2.82 -9.97
N GLN A 24 11.87 2.77 -8.74
CA GLN A 24 13.32 2.67 -8.48
C GLN A 24 13.76 1.22 -8.34
N ASN A 25 12.87 0.36 -7.86
CA ASN A 25 13.13 -1.06 -7.71
C ASN A 25 12.34 -1.89 -8.72
N THR A 26 12.98 -2.92 -9.24
CA THR A 26 12.36 -3.95 -10.05
C THR A 26 11.51 -4.89 -9.19
N GLU A 27 10.67 -5.70 -9.83
CA GLU A 27 9.88 -6.73 -9.13
C GLU A 27 10.77 -7.75 -8.40
N ALA A 28 11.89 -8.16 -9.02
CA ALA A 28 12.82 -9.10 -8.41
C ALA A 28 13.45 -8.53 -7.13
N GLU A 29 13.85 -7.27 -7.14
CA GLU A 29 14.39 -6.58 -5.95
C GLU A 29 13.32 -6.39 -4.87
N ALA A 30 12.07 -6.10 -5.26
CA ALA A 30 10.95 -6.05 -4.32
C ALA A 30 10.75 -7.42 -3.65
N HIS A 31 10.74 -8.51 -4.42
CA HIS A 31 10.62 -9.88 -3.91
C HIS A 31 11.76 -10.25 -2.95
N GLU A 32 12.99 -9.87 -3.29
CA GLU A 32 14.16 -10.08 -2.42
C GLU A 32 14.01 -9.33 -1.09
N GLN A 33 13.56 -8.08 -1.12
CA GLN A 33 13.32 -7.29 0.09
C GLN A 33 12.19 -7.88 0.95
N ILE A 34 11.09 -8.35 0.35
CA ILE A 34 9.99 -9.01 1.08
C ILE A 34 10.51 -10.30 1.75
N SER A 35 11.25 -11.13 1.01
CA SER A 35 11.81 -12.37 1.57
C SER A 35 12.80 -12.08 2.71
N TYR A 36 13.71 -11.14 2.51
CA TYR A 36 14.69 -10.77 3.53
C TYR A 36 14.04 -10.19 4.79
N ALA A 37 13.02 -9.33 4.65
CA ALA A 37 12.30 -8.79 5.78
C ALA A 37 11.63 -9.89 6.61
N LEU A 38 11.01 -10.88 5.94
CA LEU A 38 10.38 -12.02 6.60
C LEU A 38 11.41 -12.85 7.37
N ASP A 39 12.57 -13.12 6.78
CA ASP A 39 13.68 -13.86 7.42
C ASP A 39 14.22 -13.14 8.66
N ARG A 40 14.10 -11.80 8.71
CA ARG A 40 14.43 -10.99 9.89
C ARG A 40 13.29 -10.88 10.91
N GLY A 41 12.16 -11.53 10.63
CA GLY A 41 10.95 -11.54 11.47
C GLY A 41 10.12 -10.27 11.39
N ILE A 42 10.28 -9.45 10.34
CA ILE A 42 9.35 -8.36 10.03
C ILE A 42 8.09 -9.01 9.44
N ASN A 43 6.92 -8.65 9.96
CA ASN A 43 5.64 -9.23 9.54
C ASN A 43 4.63 -8.16 9.14
N MET A 44 5.05 -6.94 8.82
CA MET A 44 4.17 -5.87 8.36
C MET A 44 4.67 -5.27 7.05
N LEU A 45 3.77 -5.19 6.07
CA LEU A 45 3.97 -4.52 4.78
C LEU A 45 3.06 -3.29 4.70
N ASP A 46 3.61 -2.17 4.25
CA ASP A 46 2.85 -0.94 3.99
C ASP A 46 2.90 -0.58 2.50
N ALA A 47 1.74 -0.60 1.86
CA ALA A 47 1.52 -0.23 0.46
C ALA A 47 0.52 0.93 0.33
N ALA A 48 0.20 1.34 -0.89
CA ALA A 48 -0.91 2.22 -1.22
C ALA A 48 -1.26 2.03 -2.70
N GLU A 49 -2.52 2.23 -3.07
CA GLU A 49 -2.93 2.08 -4.47
C GLU A 49 -2.18 3.03 -5.41
N MET A 50 -1.75 4.19 -4.92
CA MET A 50 -1.03 5.20 -5.70
C MET A 50 0.45 4.89 -5.89
N TYR A 51 1.02 3.96 -5.11
CA TYR A 51 2.44 3.65 -5.20
C TYR A 51 2.76 2.98 -6.55
N PRO A 52 3.97 3.21 -7.10
CA PRO A 52 5.15 3.79 -6.47
C PRO A 52 5.25 5.33 -6.56
N VAL A 53 6.33 5.90 -5.97
CA VAL A 53 6.68 7.32 -6.04
C VAL A 53 7.94 7.58 -6.88
N PRO A 54 8.04 8.71 -7.61
CA PRO A 54 6.99 9.72 -7.82
C PRO A 54 5.77 9.14 -8.56
N PRO A 55 4.55 9.49 -8.14
CA PRO A 55 3.33 8.90 -8.68
C PRO A 55 3.05 9.40 -10.11
N ARG A 56 2.62 8.48 -10.97
CA ARG A 56 2.19 8.75 -12.35
C ARG A 56 1.27 7.64 -12.86
N ALA A 57 0.48 7.93 -13.89
CA ALA A 57 -0.52 7.01 -14.43
C ALA A 57 0.07 5.66 -14.88
N GLU A 58 1.25 5.66 -15.48
CA GLU A 58 1.87 4.48 -16.11
C GLU A 58 2.38 3.45 -15.09
N THR A 59 2.60 3.89 -13.85
CA THR A 59 3.18 3.05 -12.79
C THR A 59 2.25 2.84 -11.61
N GLN A 60 1.11 3.54 -11.55
CA GLN A 60 0.14 3.43 -10.46
C GLN A 60 -0.24 1.97 -10.20
N GLY A 61 -0.16 1.54 -8.94
CA GLY A 61 -0.54 0.21 -8.50
C GLY A 61 0.54 -0.86 -8.63
N ARG A 62 1.66 -0.59 -9.32
CA ARG A 62 2.74 -1.60 -9.51
C ARG A 62 3.30 -2.15 -8.22
N THR A 63 3.39 -1.33 -7.17
CA THR A 63 3.85 -1.79 -5.86
C THR A 63 2.94 -2.91 -5.31
N GLU A 64 1.63 -2.76 -5.44
CA GLU A 64 0.66 -3.78 -5.01
C GLU A 64 0.72 -5.03 -5.91
N GLU A 65 0.94 -4.85 -7.21
CA GLU A 65 1.14 -5.96 -8.15
C GLU A 65 2.37 -6.78 -7.76
N TYR A 66 3.50 -6.14 -7.44
CA TYR A 66 4.73 -6.83 -7.05
C TYR A 66 4.59 -7.60 -5.74
N ILE A 67 3.87 -7.03 -4.77
CA ILE A 67 3.51 -7.74 -3.53
C ILE A 67 2.61 -8.94 -3.85
N GLY A 68 1.60 -8.75 -4.70
CA GLY A 68 0.65 -9.79 -5.05
C GLY A 68 1.27 -10.95 -5.80
N THR A 69 2.20 -10.70 -6.73
CA THR A 69 2.94 -11.76 -7.42
C THR A 69 3.85 -12.51 -6.47
N TRP A 70 4.47 -11.85 -5.48
CA TRP A 70 5.24 -12.53 -4.44
C TRP A 70 4.36 -13.44 -3.58
N PHE A 71 3.18 -12.97 -3.14
CA PHE A 71 2.23 -13.79 -2.40
C PHE A 71 1.79 -15.01 -3.20
N LYS A 72 1.40 -14.83 -4.46
CA LYS A 72 0.99 -15.93 -5.33
C LYS A 72 2.11 -16.94 -5.58
N LYS A 73 3.35 -16.45 -5.75
CA LYS A 73 4.52 -17.30 -5.98
C LYS A 73 4.91 -18.13 -4.75
N THR A 74 4.77 -17.57 -3.55
CA THR A 74 5.29 -18.17 -2.31
C THR A 74 4.23 -18.83 -1.44
N GLY A 75 2.96 -18.43 -1.56
CA GLY A 75 1.88 -18.86 -0.66
C GLY A 75 1.99 -18.27 0.76
N LEU A 76 2.84 -17.27 0.98
CA LEU A 76 3.16 -16.75 2.32
C LEU A 76 2.35 -15.49 2.70
N ARG A 77 1.17 -15.29 2.11
CA ARG A 77 0.27 -14.15 2.42
C ARG A 77 -0.01 -14.03 3.92
N ASP A 78 -0.27 -15.16 4.60
CA ASP A 78 -0.64 -15.20 6.03
C ASP A 78 0.54 -14.92 6.98
N LYS A 79 1.77 -14.79 6.44
CA LYS A 79 2.94 -14.40 7.24
C LYS A 79 3.06 -12.89 7.42
N TYR A 80 2.29 -12.12 6.68
CA TYR A 80 2.32 -10.66 6.70
C TYR A 80 0.97 -10.07 7.12
N ILE A 81 1.04 -9.06 7.96
CA ILE A 81 -0.01 -8.06 8.17
C ILE A 81 0.13 -7.07 7.02
N LEU A 82 -0.86 -7.08 6.13
CA LEU A 82 -0.88 -6.27 4.92
C LEU A 82 -1.67 -4.98 5.12
N ALA A 83 -0.98 -3.85 5.09
CA ALA A 83 -1.59 -2.54 5.07
C ALA A 83 -1.57 -1.95 3.65
N THR A 84 -2.68 -1.38 3.21
CA THR A 84 -2.72 -0.52 2.01
C THR A 84 -3.68 0.66 2.23
N LYS A 85 -3.73 1.59 1.28
CA LYS A 85 -4.38 2.89 1.45
C LYS A 85 -5.13 3.32 0.20
N ALA A 86 -6.30 3.93 0.41
CA ALA A 86 -7.00 4.72 -0.59
C ALA A 86 -6.39 6.14 -0.65
N ALA A 87 -5.98 6.58 -1.83
CA ALA A 87 -5.57 7.96 -2.07
C ALA A 87 -6.76 8.91 -1.86
N GLY A 88 -6.51 10.03 -1.16
CA GLY A 88 -7.48 11.13 -1.03
C GLY A 88 -7.42 12.09 -2.21
N PRO A 89 -8.20 13.19 -2.18
CA PRO A 89 -8.19 14.21 -3.22
C PRO A 89 -6.79 14.74 -3.52
N ASN A 90 -6.44 14.81 -4.80
CA ASN A 90 -5.25 15.48 -5.30
C ASN A 90 -5.48 15.84 -6.79
N PRO A 91 -5.35 17.13 -7.19
CA PRO A 91 -5.54 17.56 -8.58
C PRO A 91 -4.64 16.85 -9.60
N GLU A 92 -3.44 16.45 -9.21
CA GLU A 92 -2.49 15.75 -10.08
C GLU A 92 -2.89 14.30 -10.36
N PHE A 93 -3.82 13.74 -9.58
CA PHE A 93 -4.22 12.33 -9.64
C PHE A 93 -5.49 12.12 -10.45
N HIS A 94 -5.74 12.94 -11.47
CA HIS A 94 -6.89 12.83 -12.37
C HIS A 94 -7.00 11.46 -13.06
N TYR A 95 -5.88 10.75 -13.23
CA TYR A 95 -5.84 9.39 -13.78
C TYR A 95 -6.34 8.31 -12.81
N LEU A 96 -6.36 8.57 -11.50
CA LEU A 96 -6.79 7.61 -10.49
C LEU A 96 -8.27 7.81 -10.19
N ARG A 97 -9.13 6.90 -10.68
CA ARG A 97 -10.60 6.96 -10.56
C ARG A 97 -11.23 8.29 -11.03
N GLY A 98 -10.61 8.97 -11.99
CA GLY A 98 -11.08 10.27 -12.48
C GLY A 98 -10.89 11.44 -11.50
N GLY A 99 -10.00 11.29 -10.51
CA GLY A 99 -9.83 12.23 -9.42
C GLY A 99 -10.32 11.61 -8.10
N PRO A 100 -9.41 11.11 -7.26
CA PRO A 100 -9.78 10.34 -6.08
C PRO A 100 -10.59 11.16 -5.07
N ARG A 101 -11.64 10.57 -4.51
CA ARG A 101 -12.51 11.08 -3.46
C ARG A 101 -12.89 9.94 -2.51
N PHE A 102 -13.29 10.25 -1.30
CA PHE A 102 -13.78 9.26 -0.33
C PHE A 102 -15.30 9.08 -0.37
N THR A 103 -15.87 9.03 -1.58
CA THR A 103 -17.25 8.57 -1.75
C THR A 103 -17.31 7.05 -1.54
N ARG A 104 -18.48 6.53 -1.15
CA ARG A 104 -18.68 5.08 -0.97
C ARG A 104 -18.28 4.31 -2.22
N GLU A 105 -18.71 4.76 -3.40
CA GLU A 105 -18.43 4.12 -4.69
C GLU A 105 -16.93 4.04 -4.97
N GLN A 106 -16.21 5.15 -4.83
CA GLN A 106 -14.77 5.17 -5.08
C GLN A 106 -13.96 4.39 -4.04
N LEU A 107 -14.39 4.36 -2.78
CA LEU A 107 -13.73 3.55 -1.76
C LEU A 107 -13.89 2.05 -2.03
N MET A 108 -15.07 1.63 -2.49
CA MET A 108 -15.27 0.24 -2.93
C MET A 108 -14.39 -0.08 -4.15
N GLU A 109 -14.36 0.80 -5.15
CA GLU A 109 -13.49 0.64 -6.32
C GLU A 109 -12.00 0.56 -5.94
N ALA A 110 -11.54 1.39 -5.01
CA ALA A 110 -10.16 1.42 -4.52
C ALA A 110 -9.79 0.13 -3.79
N VAL A 111 -10.66 -0.38 -2.89
CA VAL A 111 -10.45 -1.64 -2.18
C VAL A 111 -10.41 -2.80 -3.17
N ASP A 112 -11.38 -2.90 -4.06
CA ASP A 112 -11.47 -3.98 -5.04
C ASP A 112 -10.27 -3.98 -6.01
N GLY A 113 -9.83 -2.79 -6.41
CA GLY A 113 -8.61 -2.61 -7.20
C GLY A 113 -7.36 -3.09 -6.47
N SER A 114 -7.23 -2.75 -5.19
CA SER A 114 -6.10 -3.15 -4.35
C SER A 114 -6.08 -4.66 -4.14
N LEU A 115 -7.21 -5.27 -3.77
CA LEU A 115 -7.34 -6.73 -3.60
C LEU A 115 -6.97 -7.50 -4.87
N ARG A 116 -7.40 -7.03 -6.04
CA ARG A 116 -7.02 -7.63 -7.34
C ARG A 116 -5.51 -7.60 -7.56
N ARG A 117 -4.86 -6.43 -7.41
CA ARG A 117 -3.41 -6.28 -7.62
C ARG A 117 -2.60 -7.08 -6.60
N LEU A 118 -3.02 -7.05 -5.33
CA LEU A 118 -2.42 -7.81 -4.23
C LEU A 118 -2.69 -9.32 -4.30
N GLN A 119 -3.58 -9.77 -5.19
CA GLN A 119 -3.96 -11.18 -5.37
C GLN A 119 -4.32 -11.88 -4.05
N THR A 120 -5.09 -11.19 -3.21
CA THR A 120 -5.58 -11.67 -1.90
C THR A 120 -7.02 -11.23 -1.71
N ASP A 121 -7.75 -11.93 -0.85
CA ASP A 121 -9.13 -11.65 -0.48
C ASP A 121 -9.26 -10.75 0.75
N CYS A 122 -8.16 -10.43 1.44
CA CYS A 122 -8.17 -9.69 2.69
C CYS A 122 -7.04 -8.66 2.77
N ILE A 123 -7.37 -7.48 3.30
CA ILE A 123 -6.43 -6.44 3.73
C ILE A 123 -6.52 -6.35 5.25
N ASP A 124 -5.38 -6.45 5.94
CA ASP A 124 -5.36 -6.47 7.40
C ASP A 124 -5.58 -5.11 8.03
N LEU A 125 -5.17 -4.05 7.34
CA LEU A 125 -5.34 -2.65 7.74
C LEU A 125 -5.55 -1.79 6.49
N TYR A 126 -6.74 -1.19 6.37
CA TYR A 126 -7.04 -0.27 5.27
C TYR A 126 -7.11 1.17 5.78
N GLN A 127 -6.40 2.07 5.10
CA GLN A 127 -6.22 3.45 5.58
C GLN A 127 -6.70 4.46 4.53
N LEU A 128 -7.15 5.62 5.01
CA LEU A 128 -7.27 6.81 4.18
C LEU A 128 -5.90 7.50 4.15
N HIS A 129 -5.31 7.65 2.97
CA HIS A 129 -3.91 8.04 2.85
C HIS A 129 -3.64 9.47 3.32
N TRP A 130 -4.61 10.37 3.11
CA TRP A 130 -4.67 11.71 3.71
C TRP A 130 -6.13 12.16 3.81
N PRO A 131 -6.46 13.20 4.60
CA PRO A 131 -7.84 13.66 4.77
C PRO A 131 -8.49 14.16 3.47
N ASP A 132 -9.81 13.98 3.36
CA ASP A 132 -10.62 14.55 2.26
C ASP A 132 -10.80 16.07 2.38
N ARG A 133 -10.92 16.56 3.62
CA ARG A 133 -11.08 18.00 3.89
C ARG A 133 -9.77 18.75 3.67
N TYR A 134 -9.89 20.01 3.30
CA TYR A 134 -8.77 20.94 3.27
C TYR A 134 -8.15 21.12 4.66
N THR A 135 -6.90 20.71 4.81
CA THR A 135 -6.16 20.79 6.07
C THR A 135 -4.66 20.81 5.80
N ASN A 136 -3.86 21.04 6.83
CA ASN A 136 -2.41 20.92 6.72
C ASN A 136 -2.03 19.44 6.82
N PHE A 137 -1.47 18.87 5.76
CA PHE A 137 -0.91 17.53 5.72
C PHE A 137 0.35 17.55 4.83
N PHE A 138 1.26 16.60 5.04
CA PHE A 138 2.60 16.60 4.42
C PHE A 138 3.41 17.90 4.60
N GLY A 139 3.19 18.62 5.70
CA GLY A 139 3.95 19.83 6.05
C GLY A 139 3.62 21.07 5.22
N GLN A 140 2.65 21.01 4.31
CA GLN A 140 2.20 22.18 3.54
C GLN A 140 0.94 22.79 4.16
N ARG A 141 0.92 24.12 4.27
CA ARG A 141 -0.24 24.85 4.79
C ARG A 141 -1.26 25.01 3.67
N GLY A 142 -2.43 24.40 3.83
CA GLY A 142 -3.52 24.52 2.86
C GLY A 142 -3.25 23.79 1.53
N TYR A 143 -2.91 22.51 1.60
CA TYR A 143 -2.66 21.68 0.43
C TYR A 143 -3.97 21.41 -0.35
N LEU A 144 -3.95 21.65 -1.66
CA LEU A 144 -5.08 21.55 -2.60
C LEU A 144 -5.15 20.17 -3.27
#